data_AF-A0A9D2JQT1-F1
#
_entry.id   AF-A0A9D2JQT1-F1
#
_cell.length_a   1.000
_cell.length_b   1.000
_cell.length_c   1.000
_cell.angle_alpha   90.00
_cell.angle_beta   90.00
_cell.angle_gamma   90.00
#
_symmetry.space_group_name_H-M   'P 1'
#
loop_
_entity.id
_entity.type
_entity.pdbx_description
1 polymer ?
#
loop_
_entity_poly.entity_id
_entity_poly.type
_entity_poly.pdbx_seq_one_letter_code
_entity_poly.pdbx_strand_id
1 'polypeptide(L)'
;MYKVFRKAVLGVILCFALLLSAGVLLTACKPAEEQKEQQYTVVYDTQGGGNVKNGVYTPGVNFNLPTPSIGSDPEMYGYSFIGWFYDAECTQPVDRKNIDTSKAVDGVLTFYAGWSNIHKIYFDTKTDQIIEPAEYEYGASVSVSSLPVPEARVVGSTVCEFICWVQANTDEQITEDFRMDAVDMYFYAFYDTGVNSSYDLTEDGYHAKSFGANTELTSVGAFEDNTVFSVDMTFPADPADYADDAGPVFGFSEYIESSNSFGNGSTGYMYLFVSAAANAAYNTNKGALDIWGTWTDEKGVEQGPGRLYYMSMDTDLAGTPYQQKFSDYLSSGEAETFTYTIRRSGNKYYIGVDGTEYCCIELGGARKPSSATENLAGTISENLTGTHVGLRSKSTNVYYSNIAITPVEEVSITYDAVNGRIGEEQIVNKTYAYGGTIGTLPVPVYDGYEFTGWYYTDYATGEVVQLTADKALDSSIWKLTVTARYRKEGAEPFTVVFDTGVDGYTVPSVEGWLEGNPLEAPKLSKIISRKHFCGTRGM
;
A
#
# COMPACT_ATOMS: atom_id res chain seq x y z
N MET A 1 15.77 -29.86 -36.20
CA MET A 1 16.82 -30.84 -36.57
C MET A 1 16.63 -31.19 -38.04
N TYR A 2 17.71 -31.18 -38.84
CA TYR A 2 17.82 -31.43 -40.30
C TYR A 2 17.27 -30.35 -41.27
N LYS A 3 18.09 -29.51 -41.93
CA LYS A 3 19.13 -29.73 -42.99
C LYS A 3 18.51 -30.25 -44.32
N VAL A 4 18.88 -29.88 -45.55
CA VAL A 4 19.97 -29.09 -46.19
C VAL A 4 19.81 -29.26 -47.73
N PHE A 5 20.09 -28.22 -48.53
CA PHE A 5 20.66 -28.18 -49.90
C PHE A 5 20.08 -29.09 -51.04
N ARG A 6 20.13 -28.76 -52.35
CA ARG A 6 21.30 -28.35 -53.17
C ARG A 6 20.89 -27.94 -54.60
N LYS A 7 21.81 -27.24 -55.25
CA LYS A 7 21.78 -26.53 -56.55
C LYS A 7 21.87 -27.41 -57.81
N ALA A 8 21.25 -26.90 -58.90
CA ALA A 8 21.72 -26.64 -60.30
C ALA A 8 22.50 -27.68 -61.15
N VAL A 9 22.50 -27.42 -62.48
CA VAL A 9 23.37 -27.89 -63.62
C VAL A 9 22.59 -28.80 -64.62
N LEU A 10 22.66 -28.76 -65.98
CA LEU A 10 23.18 -27.87 -67.06
C LEU A 10 22.97 -28.61 -68.42
N GLY A 11 22.72 -27.90 -69.53
CA GLY A 11 23.22 -28.20 -70.90
C GLY A 11 22.30 -28.91 -71.94
N VAL A 12 21.84 -28.24 -73.03
CA VAL A 12 22.36 -27.99 -74.41
C VAL A 12 22.11 -29.11 -75.48
N ILE A 13 21.64 -28.67 -76.67
CA ILE A 13 21.81 -29.16 -78.07
C ILE A 13 20.71 -30.06 -78.69
N LEU A 14 19.98 -29.56 -79.71
CA LEU A 14 20.02 -30.14 -81.08
C LEU A 14 19.43 -29.20 -82.15
N CYS A 15 20.17 -29.09 -83.26
CA CYS A 15 19.92 -28.28 -84.47
C CYS A 15 19.29 -29.09 -85.62
N PHE A 16 18.92 -28.36 -86.69
CA PHE A 16 18.63 -28.73 -88.09
C PHE A 16 17.16 -29.10 -88.41
N ALA A 17 16.34 -28.20 -88.96
CA ALA A 17 16.33 -27.61 -90.33
C ALA A 17 15.60 -28.48 -91.36
N LEU A 18 14.54 -27.94 -91.97
CA LEU A 18 14.36 -27.88 -93.43
C LEU A 18 13.14 -27.05 -93.84
N LEU A 19 13.39 -26.25 -94.88
CA LEU A 19 12.56 -25.26 -95.57
C LEU A 19 11.40 -25.88 -96.36
N LEU A 20 10.32 -25.10 -96.55
CA LEU A 20 9.43 -25.03 -97.74
C LEU A 20 8.41 -23.89 -97.49
N SER A 21 8.66 -22.65 -97.91
CA SER A 21 8.42 -22.03 -99.24
C SER A 21 6.97 -21.56 -99.50
N ALA A 22 6.89 -20.32 -100.01
CA ALA A 22 5.74 -19.61 -100.60
C ALA A 22 4.66 -19.11 -99.64
N GLY A 23 4.19 -17.87 -99.69
CA GLY A 23 4.46 -16.73 -100.56
C GLY A 23 3.52 -15.60 -100.14
N VAL A 24 3.98 -14.36 -100.31
CA VAL A 24 3.22 -13.11 -100.48
C VAL A 24 1.99 -12.92 -99.56
N LEU A 25 2.18 -12.13 -98.50
CA LEU A 25 1.18 -11.16 -98.03
C LEU A 25 1.94 -9.90 -97.59
N LEU A 26 2.20 -9.02 -98.57
CA LEU A 26 2.40 -7.61 -98.33
C LEU A 26 1.04 -7.02 -97.94
N THR A 27 0.76 -6.94 -96.65
CA THR A 27 -0.29 -6.07 -96.10
C THR A 27 0.33 -5.24 -95.00
N ALA A 28 0.65 -4.00 -95.39
CA ALA A 28 0.83 -2.81 -94.55
C ALA A 28 1.36 -3.04 -93.12
N CYS A 29 2.67 -2.88 -92.93
CA CYS A 29 3.15 -2.31 -91.67
C CYS A 29 2.43 -0.97 -91.47
N LYS A 30 1.42 -0.91 -90.59
CA LYS A 30 1.25 0.29 -89.78
C LYS A 30 2.57 0.45 -89.01
N PRO A 31 3.26 1.59 -89.06
CA PRO A 31 4.35 1.81 -88.13
C PRO A 31 3.77 1.64 -86.72
N ALA A 32 4.48 0.91 -85.85
CA ALA A 32 4.20 0.94 -84.42
C ALA A 32 4.26 2.42 -84.02
N GLU A 33 3.15 2.95 -83.50
CA GLU A 33 3.16 4.24 -82.83
C GLU A 33 4.23 4.16 -81.75
N GLU A 34 5.28 4.95 -81.92
CA GLU A 34 6.18 5.33 -80.84
C GLU A 34 5.27 5.96 -79.77
N GLN A 35 4.92 5.20 -78.73
CA GLN A 35 4.30 5.78 -77.54
C GLN A 35 5.35 6.72 -76.96
N LYS A 36 5.26 7.99 -77.34
CA LYS A 36 6.02 9.06 -76.73
C LYS A 36 5.64 9.04 -75.25
N GLU A 37 6.53 8.56 -74.39
CA GLU A 37 6.30 8.56 -72.94
C GLU A 37 5.97 9.99 -72.53
N GLN A 38 4.68 10.25 -72.24
CA GLN A 38 4.23 11.57 -71.87
C GLN A 38 4.70 11.83 -70.44
N GLN A 39 5.70 12.70 -70.31
CA GLN A 39 6.25 13.09 -69.01
C GLN A 39 5.56 14.37 -68.51
N TYR A 40 5.33 14.42 -67.21
CA TYR A 40 4.77 15.56 -66.52
C TYR A 40 5.83 16.18 -65.61
N THR A 41 5.98 17.50 -65.66
CA THR A 41 6.79 18.22 -64.67
C THR A 41 5.97 18.31 -63.38
N VAL A 42 6.54 17.90 -62.25
CA VAL A 42 5.91 18.02 -60.93
C VAL A 42 6.53 19.19 -60.20
N VAL A 43 5.74 20.21 -59.93
CA VAL A 43 6.12 21.39 -59.15
C VAL A 43 5.57 21.22 -57.73
N TYR A 44 6.43 21.44 -56.75
CA TYR A 44 6.07 21.35 -55.34
C TYR A 44 5.93 22.76 -54.76
N ASP A 45 4.71 23.14 -54.41
CA ASP A 45 4.43 24.34 -53.63
C ASP A 45 4.44 23.96 -52.15
N THR A 46 5.51 24.33 -51.44
CA THR A 46 5.76 23.90 -50.07
C THR A 46 4.93 24.65 -49.04
N GLN A 47 4.16 25.66 -49.43
CA GLN A 47 3.25 26.41 -48.58
C GLN A 47 3.89 26.84 -47.25
N GLY A 48 5.02 27.55 -47.33
CA GLY A 48 5.82 27.99 -46.17
C GLY A 48 6.94 27.03 -45.74
N GLY A 49 6.83 25.75 -46.11
CA GLY A 49 7.89 24.76 -45.87
C GLY A 49 9.16 24.99 -46.70
N GLY A 50 10.24 24.29 -46.31
CA GLY A 50 11.53 24.35 -46.98
C GLY A 50 11.49 23.87 -48.43
N ASN A 51 12.26 24.54 -49.30
CA ASN A 51 12.26 24.31 -50.75
C ASN A 51 12.48 22.84 -51.13
N VAL A 52 11.61 22.34 -52.00
CA VAL A 52 11.70 20.99 -52.62
C VAL A 52 12.00 21.14 -54.10
N LYS A 53 12.92 20.31 -54.62
CA LYS A 53 13.25 20.33 -56.04
C LYS A 53 12.12 19.71 -56.87
N ASN A 54 11.73 20.39 -57.96
CA ASN A 54 10.75 19.88 -58.93
C ASN A 54 11.14 18.48 -59.46
N GLY A 55 10.13 17.65 -59.65
CA GLY A 55 10.26 16.27 -60.14
C GLY A 55 9.78 16.11 -61.59
N VAL A 56 9.97 14.91 -62.12
CA VAL A 56 9.40 14.49 -63.40
C VAL A 56 8.67 13.16 -63.17
N TYR A 57 7.40 13.11 -63.55
CA TYR A 57 6.54 11.93 -63.43
C TYR A 57 6.27 11.32 -64.81
N THR A 58 6.45 10.01 -64.93
CA THR A 58 6.05 9.23 -66.10
C THR A 58 4.89 8.31 -65.72
N PRO A 59 3.73 8.36 -66.39
CA PRO A 59 2.61 7.48 -66.10
C PRO A 59 3.01 6.00 -66.08
N GLY A 60 2.55 5.27 -65.06
CA GLY A 60 2.83 3.84 -64.90
C GLY A 60 4.15 3.49 -64.20
N VAL A 61 4.96 4.49 -63.79
CA VAL A 61 6.13 4.26 -62.93
C VAL A 61 5.84 4.66 -61.48
N ASN A 62 6.50 4.00 -60.53
CA ASN A 62 6.43 4.39 -59.12
C ASN A 62 7.04 5.79 -58.93
N PHE A 63 6.29 6.68 -58.30
CA PHE A 63 6.72 8.05 -58.02
C PHE A 63 6.86 8.27 -56.52
N ASN A 64 8.04 8.71 -56.09
CA ASN A 64 8.32 9.01 -54.69
C ASN A 64 8.04 10.49 -54.43
N LEU A 65 7.05 10.77 -53.58
CA LEU A 65 6.79 12.11 -53.10
C LEU A 65 7.83 12.47 -52.02
N PRO A 66 8.54 13.60 -52.16
CA PRO A 66 9.46 14.09 -51.13
C PRO A 66 8.67 14.63 -49.93
N THR A 67 9.30 14.64 -48.76
CA THR A 67 8.79 15.33 -47.57
C THR A 67 9.51 16.66 -47.44
N PRO A 68 8.83 17.82 -47.54
CA PRO A 68 9.45 19.11 -47.29
C PRO A 68 9.87 19.20 -45.82
N SER A 69 10.98 19.89 -45.54
CA SER A 69 11.28 20.29 -44.16
C SER A 69 10.36 21.46 -43.77
N ILE A 70 10.25 21.75 -42.48
CA ILE A 70 9.50 22.90 -41.96
C ILE A 70 10.08 24.26 -42.42
N GLY A 71 11.28 24.25 -43.03
CA GLY A 71 11.93 25.46 -43.52
C GLY A 71 12.58 26.28 -42.42
N SER A 72 12.85 27.56 -42.71
CA SER A 72 13.36 28.55 -41.76
C SER A 72 12.33 29.62 -41.41
N ASP A 73 11.09 29.44 -41.85
CA ASP A 73 9.99 30.35 -41.57
C ASP A 73 9.53 30.16 -40.11
N PRO A 74 9.62 31.19 -39.26
CA PRO A 74 9.14 31.10 -37.88
C PRO A 74 7.64 30.79 -37.77
N GLU A 75 6.83 31.14 -38.78
CA GLU A 75 5.38 30.89 -38.79
C GLU A 75 5.05 29.40 -38.96
N MET A 76 5.99 28.61 -39.48
CA MET A 76 5.85 27.17 -39.64
C MET A 76 6.19 26.39 -38.36
N TYR A 77 6.71 27.05 -37.31
CA TYR A 77 7.05 26.36 -36.07
C TYR A 77 5.81 25.70 -35.45
N GLY A 78 5.95 24.43 -35.05
CA GLY A 78 4.83 23.62 -34.53
C GLY A 78 3.97 22.94 -35.60
N TYR A 79 4.24 23.11 -36.90
CA TYR A 79 3.54 22.40 -37.96
C TYR A 79 4.23 21.11 -38.40
N SER A 80 3.44 20.08 -38.69
CA SER A 80 3.87 18.81 -39.28
C SER A 80 3.29 18.62 -40.68
N PHE A 81 4.11 18.11 -41.61
CA PHE A 81 3.70 17.84 -42.98
C PHE A 81 2.70 16.67 -43.02
N ILE A 82 1.49 16.90 -43.52
CA ILE A 82 0.42 15.88 -43.57
C ILE A 82 0.24 15.25 -44.95
N GLY A 83 0.85 15.82 -46.00
CA GLY A 83 0.82 15.25 -47.35
C GLY A 83 0.80 16.28 -48.46
N TRP A 84 0.76 15.80 -49.70
CA TRP A 84 0.62 16.61 -50.91
C TRP A 84 -0.81 16.60 -51.41
N PHE A 85 -1.29 17.73 -51.92
CA PHE A 85 -2.66 17.94 -52.40
C PHE A 85 -2.66 18.57 -53.80
N TYR A 86 -3.74 18.38 -54.55
CA TYR A 86 -3.92 18.98 -55.87
C TYR A 86 -4.41 20.44 -55.82
N ASP A 87 -4.78 20.92 -54.64
CA ASP A 87 -5.29 22.26 -54.39
C ASP A 87 -4.65 22.86 -53.13
N ALA A 88 -4.58 24.19 -53.06
CA ALA A 88 -3.95 24.93 -51.98
C ALA A 88 -4.72 24.80 -50.66
N GLU A 89 -6.03 24.56 -50.73
CA GLU A 89 -6.94 24.36 -49.59
C GLU A 89 -6.80 22.97 -48.95
N CYS A 90 -5.93 22.11 -49.51
CA CYS A 90 -5.64 20.77 -49.01
C CYS A 90 -6.88 19.85 -48.92
N THR A 91 -7.77 19.93 -49.92
CA THR A 91 -9.02 19.15 -49.94
C THR A 91 -8.94 17.89 -50.82
N GLN A 92 -8.05 17.86 -51.82
CA GLN A 92 -7.86 16.71 -52.73
C GLN A 92 -6.47 16.09 -52.54
N PRO A 93 -6.31 15.05 -51.70
CA PRO A 93 -5.00 14.45 -51.44
C PRO A 93 -4.45 13.74 -52.67
N VAL A 94 -3.14 13.84 -52.86
CA VAL A 94 -2.40 13.12 -53.91
C VAL A 94 -2.16 11.68 -53.46
N ASP A 95 -2.73 10.71 -54.19
CA ASP A 95 -2.34 9.31 -54.05
C ASP A 95 -1.05 9.04 -54.84
N ARG A 96 0.07 8.88 -54.14
CA ARG A 96 1.38 8.57 -54.76
C ARG A 96 1.38 7.33 -55.66
N LYS A 97 0.43 6.40 -55.49
CA LYS A 97 0.31 5.21 -56.33
C LYS A 97 -0.46 5.47 -57.62
N ASN A 98 -1.32 6.48 -57.62
CA ASN A 98 -2.25 6.78 -58.70
C ASN A 98 -2.31 8.30 -58.93
N ILE A 99 -1.22 8.86 -59.46
CA ILE A 99 -1.17 10.29 -59.78
C ILE A 99 -2.18 10.59 -60.89
N ASP A 100 -3.19 11.40 -60.59
CA ASP A 100 -4.17 11.90 -61.54
C ASP A 100 -3.53 12.94 -62.48
N THR A 101 -3.11 12.49 -63.67
CA THR A 101 -2.51 13.36 -64.68
C THR A 101 -3.52 14.27 -65.38
N SER A 102 -4.84 14.06 -65.20
CA SER A 102 -5.85 14.97 -65.75
C SER A 102 -5.83 16.35 -65.09
N LYS A 103 -5.22 16.45 -63.91
CA LYS A 103 -4.99 17.70 -63.17
C LYS A 103 -3.84 18.53 -63.75
N ALA A 104 -3.10 18.00 -64.72
CA ALA A 104 -1.97 18.70 -65.32
C ALA A 104 -2.42 19.84 -66.25
N VAL A 105 -1.78 21.00 -66.13
CA VAL A 105 -1.96 22.14 -67.04
C VAL A 105 -0.67 22.31 -67.84
N ASP A 106 -0.76 22.23 -69.17
CA ASP A 106 0.39 22.31 -70.09
C ASP A 106 1.54 21.34 -69.74
N GLY A 107 1.19 20.15 -69.23
CA GLY A 107 2.16 19.12 -68.83
C GLY A 107 2.79 19.36 -67.45
N VAL A 108 2.27 20.28 -66.64
CA VAL A 108 2.71 20.57 -65.27
C VAL A 108 1.65 20.12 -64.26
N LEU A 109 2.07 19.30 -63.29
CA LEU A 109 1.32 18.98 -62.08
C LEU A 109 1.86 19.82 -60.93
N THR A 110 0.99 20.58 -60.26
CA THR A 110 1.35 21.32 -59.05
C THR A 110 0.80 20.58 -57.84
N PHE A 111 1.68 20.24 -56.89
CA PHE A 111 1.31 19.65 -55.62
C PHE A 111 1.55 20.66 -54.50
N TYR A 112 0.53 20.87 -53.68
CA TYR A 112 0.53 21.79 -52.55
C TYR A 112 0.76 21.02 -51.25
N ALA A 113 1.71 21.47 -50.44
CA ALA A 113 1.98 20.86 -49.15
C ALA A 113 0.87 21.19 -48.15
N GLY A 114 0.30 20.17 -47.52
CA GLY A 114 -0.56 20.34 -46.36
C GLY A 114 0.25 20.27 -45.07
N TRP A 115 -0.11 21.13 -44.13
CA TRP A 115 0.51 21.22 -42.81
C TRP A 115 -0.56 21.22 -41.72
N SER A 116 -0.27 20.57 -40.59
CA SER A 116 -1.13 20.57 -39.39
C SER A 116 -0.32 21.02 -38.18
N ASN A 117 -0.87 21.95 -37.40
CA ASN A 117 -0.36 22.33 -36.09
C ASN A 117 -1.11 21.64 -34.93
N ILE A 118 -1.94 20.64 -35.24
CA ILE A 118 -2.65 19.85 -34.23
C ILE A 118 -1.70 18.81 -33.65
N HIS A 119 -1.53 18.83 -32.34
CA HIS A 119 -0.78 17.86 -31.54
C HIS A 119 -1.70 17.17 -30.55
N LYS A 120 -1.28 15.99 -30.10
CA LYS A 120 -2.07 15.12 -29.22
C LYS A 120 -1.53 15.05 -27.81
N ILE A 121 -2.43 14.96 -26.84
CA ILE A 121 -2.13 14.58 -25.46
C ILE A 121 -2.67 13.17 -25.24
N TYR A 122 -1.78 12.23 -24.96
CA TYR A 122 -2.11 10.84 -24.62
C TYR A 122 -2.17 10.67 -23.10
N PHE A 123 -3.11 9.84 -22.64
CA PHE A 123 -3.36 9.61 -21.22
C PHE A 123 -3.18 8.13 -20.87
N ASP A 124 -2.16 7.81 -20.07
CA ASP A 124 -1.97 6.52 -19.42
C ASP A 124 -2.63 6.54 -18.03
N THR A 125 -3.80 5.92 -17.91
CA THR A 125 -4.57 5.93 -16.67
C THR A 125 -3.94 5.06 -15.57
N LYS A 126 -2.93 4.23 -15.86
CA LYS A 126 -2.44 3.17 -14.96
C LYS A 126 -3.54 2.20 -14.49
N THR A 127 -4.63 2.12 -15.25
CA THR A 127 -5.75 1.20 -15.07
C THR A 127 -6.11 0.60 -16.42
N ASP A 128 -7.12 -0.28 -16.46
CA ASP A 128 -7.67 -0.80 -17.72
C ASP A 128 -8.52 0.24 -18.48
N GLN A 129 -8.79 1.41 -17.90
CA GLN A 129 -9.54 2.48 -18.55
C GLN A 129 -8.71 3.10 -19.68
N ILE A 130 -9.29 3.14 -20.88
CA ILE A 130 -8.72 3.81 -22.05
C ILE A 130 -9.37 5.18 -22.23
N ILE A 131 -8.56 6.22 -22.36
CA ILE A 131 -8.98 7.58 -22.65
C ILE A 131 -8.44 7.98 -24.03
N GLU A 132 -9.34 8.46 -24.91
CA GLU A 132 -8.95 8.92 -26.23
C GLU A 132 -8.04 10.17 -26.15
N PRO A 133 -7.04 10.30 -27.04
CA PRO A 133 -6.14 11.45 -27.01
C PRO A 133 -6.88 12.77 -27.25
N ALA A 134 -6.52 13.80 -26.50
CA ALA A 134 -7.04 15.16 -26.71
C ALA A 134 -6.21 15.88 -27.78
N GLU A 135 -6.87 16.61 -28.67
CA GLU A 135 -6.23 17.31 -29.79
C GLU A 135 -6.24 18.84 -29.56
N TYR A 136 -5.08 19.47 -29.70
CA TYR A 136 -4.91 20.91 -29.53
C TYR A 136 -4.02 21.49 -30.62
N GLU A 137 -4.33 22.69 -31.07
CA GLU A 137 -3.41 23.47 -31.90
C GLU A 137 -2.16 23.87 -31.09
N TYR A 138 -1.00 23.92 -31.73
CA TYR A 138 0.24 24.44 -31.16
C TYR A 138 0.03 25.82 -30.53
N GLY A 139 0.51 25.99 -29.29
CA GLY A 139 0.37 27.24 -28.53
C GLY A 139 -1.04 27.51 -27.98
N ALA A 140 -2.02 26.64 -28.23
CA ALA A 140 -3.33 26.73 -27.58
C ALA A 140 -3.16 26.63 -26.05
N SER A 141 -4.00 27.38 -25.32
CA SER A 141 -4.06 27.27 -23.86
C SER A 141 -4.82 26.00 -23.52
N VAL A 142 -4.21 25.11 -22.74
CA VAL A 142 -4.85 23.90 -22.23
C VAL A 142 -5.15 24.13 -20.76
N SER A 143 -6.44 24.08 -20.39
CA SER A 143 -6.81 24.20 -18.98
C SER A 143 -6.74 22.86 -18.29
N VAL A 144 -6.09 22.78 -17.13
CA VAL A 144 -5.98 21.54 -16.37
C VAL A 144 -7.36 21.02 -15.97
N SER A 145 -8.28 21.93 -15.65
CA SER A 145 -9.67 21.60 -15.31
C SER A 145 -10.48 21.00 -16.47
N SER A 146 -10.00 21.11 -17.71
CA SER A 146 -10.63 20.52 -18.89
C SER A 146 -10.04 19.19 -19.31
N LEU A 147 -8.92 18.77 -18.69
CA LEU A 147 -8.35 17.45 -18.92
C LEU A 147 -9.29 16.38 -18.36
N PRO A 148 -9.33 15.18 -18.98
CA PRO A 148 -10.17 14.09 -18.49
C PRO A 148 -9.71 13.65 -17.09
N VAL A 149 -10.66 13.22 -16.27
CA VAL A 149 -10.42 12.63 -14.95
C VAL A 149 -10.59 11.12 -15.09
N PRO A 150 -9.56 10.30 -14.83
CA PRO A 150 -9.68 8.85 -14.91
C PRO A 150 -10.50 8.30 -13.74
N GLU A 151 -10.91 7.04 -13.86
CA GLU A 151 -11.48 6.30 -12.73
C GLU A 151 -10.44 6.12 -11.60
N ALA A 152 -10.92 5.98 -10.36
CA ALA A 152 -10.04 5.66 -9.24
C ALA A 152 -9.30 4.34 -9.50
N ARG A 153 -8.01 4.30 -9.15
CA ARG A 153 -7.19 3.09 -9.32
C ARG A 153 -7.43 2.16 -8.14
N VAL A 154 -7.98 0.98 -8.39
CA VAL A 154 -8.22 -0.04 -7.36
C VAL A 154 -7.13 -1.10 -7.41
N VAL A 155 -6.43 -1.32 -6.30
CA VAL A 155 -5.38 -2.35 -6.17
C VAL A 155 -5.60 -3.14 -4.88
N GLY A 156 -5.97 -4.41 -5.00
CA GLY A 156 -6.37 -5.20 -3.82
C GLY A 156 -7.59 -4.59 -3.13
N SER A 157 -7.47 -4.25 -1.84
CA SER A 157 -8.50 -3.53 -1.08
C SER A 157 -8.30 -2.01 -1.05
N THR A 158 -7.22 -1.50 -1.65
CA THR A 158 -6.90 -0.07 -1.68
C THR A 158 -7.56 0.61 -2.86
N VAL A 159 -8.28 1.70 -2.60
CA VAL A 159 -8.82 2.61 -3.61
C VAL A 159 -7.95 3.85 -3.62
N CYS A 160 -7.28 4.12 -4.75
CA CYS A 160 -6.41 5.26 -4.92
C CYS A 160 -7.11 6.34 -5.75
N GLU A 161 -7.35 7.50 -5.15
CA GLU A 161 -8.03 8.62 -5.80
C GLU A 161 -7.08 9.37 -6.74
N PHE A 162 -7.59 9.84 -7.87
CA PHE A 162 -6.78 10.58 -8.84
C PHE A 162 -6.37 11.96 -8.26
N ILE A 163 -5.08 12.27 -8.29
CA ILE A 163 -4.54 13.58 -7.88
C ILE A 163 -4.38 14.49 -9.10
N CYS A 164 -3.55 14.08 -10.05
CA CYS A 164 -3.21 14.87 -11.24
C CYS A 164 -2.59 14.02 -12.35
N TRP A 165 -2.45 14.62 -13.52
CA TRP A 165 -1.64 14.07 -14.60
C TRP A 165 -0.16 14.43 -14.39
N VAL A 166 0.75 13.53 -14.77
CA VAL A 166 2.19 13.77 -14.74
C VAL A 166 2.76 13.57 -16.14
N GLN A 167 3.62 14.49 -16.55
CA GLN A 167 4.24 14.45 -17.87
C GLN A 167 5.38 13.43 -17.93
N ALA A 168 5.25 12.42 -18.80
CA ALA A 168 6.06 11.21 -18.78
C ALA A 168 7.55 11.39 -19.08
N ASN A 169 7.96 12.48 -19.74
CA ASN A 169 9.38 12.73 -20.06
C ASN A 169 10.09 13.61 -19.03
N THR A 170 9.36 14.35 -18.19
CA THR A 170 9.90 15.26 -17.18
C THR A 170 9.57 14.84 -15.76
N ASP A 171 8.60 13.94 -15.58
CA ASP A 171 7.97 13.57 -14.31
C ASP A 171 7.38 14.79 -13.55
N GLU A 172 7.04 15.85 -14.27
CA GLU A 172 6.43 17.06 -13.70
C GLU A 172 4.91 16.91 -13.58
N GLN A 173 4.37 17.23 -12.40
CA GLN A 173 2.93 17.25 -12.15
C GLN A 173 2.27 18.41 -12.90
N ILE A 174 1.15 18.12 -13.57
CA ILE A 174 0.36 19.07 -14.32
C ILE A 174 -0.74 19.62 -13.41
N THR A 175 -0.42 20.71 -12.71
CA THR A 175 -1.29 21.37 -11.71
C THR A 175 -1.75 22.77 -12.12
N GLU A 176 -1.16 23.34 -13.17
CA GLU A 176 -1.48 24.67 -13.69
C GLU A 176 -1.72 24.62 -15.21
N ASP A 177 -2.53 25.57 -15.71
CA ASP A 177 -2.80 25.73 -17.13
C ASP A 177 -1.49 25.90 -17.91
N PHE A 178 -1.38 25.23 -19.06
CA PHE A 178 -0.17 25.23 -19.88
C PHE A 178 -0.49 25.52 -21.35
N ARG A 179 0.57 25.58 -22.17
CA ARG A 179 0.47 25.80 -23.62
C ARG A 179 0.86 24.52 -24.34
N MET A 180 0.08 24.13 -25.34
CA MET A 180 0.39 22.96 -26.16
C MET A 180 1.74 23.16 -26.86
N ASP A 181 2.65 22.21 -26.68
CA ASP A 181 3.98 22.25 -27.31
C ASP A 181 3.90 21.87 -28.80
N ALA A 182 5.00 22.06 -29.53
CA ALA A 182 5.16 21.73 -30.94
C ALA A 182 5.29 20.21 -31.20
N VAL A 183 4.94 19.38 -30.23
CA VAL A 183 5.02 17.92 -30.25
C VAL A 183 3.88 17.31 -29.43
N ASP A 184 3.57 16.04 -29.71
CA ASP A 184 2.67 15.25 -28.89
C ASP A 184 3.19 15.13 -27.45
N MET A 185 2.27 15.18 -26.48
CA MET A 185 2.54 15.05 -25.05
C MET A 185 1.98 13.72 -24.52
N TYR A 186 2.67 13.13 -23.54
CA TYR A 186 2.29 11.86 -22.94
C TYR A 186 2.18 12.05 -21.43
N PHE A 187 0.98 11.87 -20.90
CA PHE A 187 0.68 12.00 -19.48
C PHE A 187 0.37 10.63 -18.87
N TYR A 188 0.74 10.44 -17.62
CA TYR A 188 0.29 9.31 -16.81
C TYR A 188 -0.40 9.79 -15.54
N ALA A 189 -1.39 9.04 -15.07
CA ALA A 189 -2.16 9.40 -13.89
C ALA A 189 -1.35 9.18 -12.60
N PHE A 190 -1.36 10.17 -11.71
CA PHE A 190 -0.81 10.11 -10.37
C PHE A 190 -1.95 10.02 -9.36
N TYR A 191 -1.90 9.02 -8.49
CA TYR A 191 -2.96 8.69 -7.54
C TYR A 191 -2.48 8.82 -6.11
N ASP A 192 -3.40 9.17 -5.21
CA ASP A 192 -3.21 9.12 -3.76
C ASP A 192 -3.26 7.66 -3.31
N THR A 193 -2.13 7.14 -2.84
CA THR A 193 -2.05 5.76 -2.33
C THR A 193 -2.47 5.66 -0.86
N GLY A 194 -2.81 6.77 -0.20
CA GLY A 194 -3.10 6.83 1.23
C GLY A 194 -1.84 6.79 2.11
N VAL A 195 -0.65 6.78 1.51
CA VAL A 195 0.66 6.84 2.17
C VAL A 195 1.58 7.81 1.43
N ASN A 196 2.61 8.30 2.11
CA ASN A 196 3.62 9.17 1.50
C ASN A 196 4.54 8.39 0.53
N SER A 197 5.42 9.13 -0.14
CA SER A 197 6.40 8.62 -1.11
C SER A 197 7.51 7.75 -0.53
N SER A 198 7.54 7.51 0.78
CA SER A 198 8.46 6.55 1.41
C SER A 198 7.87 5.14 1.50
N TYR A 199 6.65 4.98 1.02
CA TYR A 199 5.98 3.69 0.86
C TYR A 199 5.52 3.51 -0.58
N ASP A 200 5.73 2.32 -1.11
CA ASP A 200 5.26 1.91 -2.43
C ASP A 200 3.99 1.07 -2.26
N LEU A 201 3.03 1.26 -3.16
CA LEU A 201 1.90 0.35 -3.35
C LEU A 201 2.26 -0.66 -4.44
N THR A 202 2.43 -1.93 -4.07
CA THR A 202 2.71 -3.01 -5.02
C THR A 202 1.53 -3.26 -5.94
N GLU A 203 1.77 -3.91 -7.08
CA GLU A 203 0.70 -4.31 -8.01
C GLU A 203 -0.33 -5.25 -7.38
N ASP A 204 0.05 -5.98 -6.32
CA ASP A 204 -0.82 -6.88 -5.57
C ASP A 204 -1.61 -6.19 -4.44
N GLY A 205 -1.43 -4.87 -4.26
CA GLY A 205 -2.21 -4.07 -3.30
C GLY A 205 -1.62 -3.99 -1.90
N TYR A 206 -0.32 -4.25 -1.74
CA TYR A 206 0.37 -4.11 -0.47
C TYR A 206 1.19 -2.83 -0.41
N HIS A 207 1.19 -2.17 0.74
CA HIS A 207 2.12 -1.10 1.03
C HIS A 207 3.42 -1.68 1.61
N ALA A 208 4.56 -1.24 1.13
CA ALA A 208 5.87 -1.58 1.70
C ALA A 208 6.75 -0.34 1.73
N LYS A 209 7.69 -0.29 2.67
CA LYS A 209 8.67 0.81 2.68
C LYS A 209 9.48 0.80 1.38
N SER A 210 9.54 1.94 0.70
CA SER A 210 10.29 2.08 -0.53
C SER A 210 11.79 1.88 -0.30
N PHE A 211 12.45 1.24 -1.27
CA PHE A 211 13.89 1.03 -1.21
C PHE A 211 14.64 2.36 -1.20
N GLY A 212 15.56 2.55 -0.24
CA GLY A 212 16.34 3.78 -0.12
C GLY A 212 15.57 4.98 0.49
N ALA A 213 14.33 4.81 0.93
CA ALA A 213 13.58 5.86 1.62
C ALA A 213 14.30 6.32 2.89
N ASN A 214 14.42 7.64 3.05
CA ASN A 214 15.10 8.32 4.17
C ASN A 214 14.27 8.34 5.47
N THR A 215 12.97 8.06 5.38
CA THR A 215 12.09 7.90 6.56
C THR A 215 11.48 6.51 6.60
N GLU A 216 11.07 6.14 7.79
CA GLU A 216 10.47 4.86 8.15
C GLU A 216 8.99 5.00 8.45
N LEU A 217 8.35 6.15 8.19
CA LEU A 217 7.06 6.55 8.74
C LEU A 217 6.11 7.11 7.66
N THR A 218 4.82 6.78 7.74
CA THR A 218 3.74 7.44 6.96
C THR A 218 2.45 7.51 7.76
N SER A 219 1.71 8.62 7.64
CA SER A 219 0.32 8.67 8.14
C SER A 219 -0.60 7.90 7.22
N VAL A 220 -1.70 7.38 7.77
CA VAL A 220 -2.78 6.74 7.00
C VAL A 220 -4.15 7.34 7.33
N GLY A 221 -4.22 8.36 8.20
CA GLY A 221 -5.46 9.08 8.49
C GLY A 221 -5.66 9.47 9.95
N ALA A 222 -6.78 10.16 10.18
CA ALA A 222 -7.25 10.60 11.48
C ALA A 222 -7.91 9.45 12.26
N PHE A 223 -7.74 9.47 13.58
CA PHE A 223 -8.10 8.44 14.53
C PHE A 223 -8.66 9.08 15.80
N GLU A 224 -9.92 8.80 16.09
CA GLU A 224 -10.66 9.41 17.19
C GLU A 224 -11.13 8.36 18.19
N ASP A 225 -11.63 8.81 19.35
CA ASP A 225 -12.38 7.92 20.25
C ASP A 225 -13.54 7.27 19.47
N ASN A 226 -13.89 6.03 19.85
CA ASN A 226 -14.89 5.21 19.14
C ASN A 226 -14.49 4.70 17.74
N THR A 227 -13.20 4.75 17.39
CA THR A 227 -12.69 4.11 16.17
C THR A 227 -11.67 3.02 16.49
N VAL A 228 -11.55 2.05 15.58
CA VAL A 228 -10.48 1.06 15.56
C VAL A 228 -9.63 1.30 14.33
N PHE A 229 -8.35 1.57 14.56
CA PHE A 229 -7.35 1.45 13.52
C PHE A 229 -6.95 -0.03 13.41
N SER A 230 -7.11 -0.60 12.23
CA SER A 230 -6.71 -1.98 11.91
C SER A 230 -5.75 -1.97 10.74
N VAL A 231 -4.72 -2.81 10.81
CA VAL A 231 -3.77 -3.02 9.73
C VAL A 231 -3.28 -4.46 9.73
N ASP A 232 -3.30 -5.08 8.55
CA ASP A 232 -2.65 -6.36 8.35
C ASP A 232 -1.17 -6.12 8.07
N MET A 233 -0.31 -6.88 8.75
CA MET A 233 1.12 -6.94 8.47
C MET A 233 1.48 -8.36 8.05
N THR A 234 1.98 -8.48 6.82
CA THR A 234 2.50 -9.73 6.26
C THR A 234 4.02 -9.75 6.39
N PHE A 235 4.53 -10.71 7.15
CA PHE A 235 5.95 -10.97 7.31
C PHE A 235 6.46 -11.90 6.20
N PRO A 236 7.73 -11.76 5.75
CA PRO A 236 8.26 -12.51 4.63
C PRO A 236 8.43 -13.99 4.97
N ALA A 237 8.35 -14.85 3.95
CA ALA A 237 8.41 -16.30 4.10
C ALA A 237 9.71 -16.83 4.72
N ASP A 238 10.84 -16.17 4.44
CA ASP A 238 12.08 -16.37 5.18
C ASP A 238 12.16 -15.34 6.31
N PRO A 239 12.09 -15.75 7.60
CA PRO A 239 12.25 -14.83 8.72
C PRO A 239 13.61 -14.10 8.75
N ALA A 240 14.63 -14.59 8.04
CA ALA A 240 15.89 -13.88 7.87
C ALA A 240 15.74 -12.58 7.04
N ASP A 241 14.72 -12.49 6.18
CA ASP A 241 14.41 -11.30 5.41
C ASP A 241 13.66 -10.25 6.24
N TYR A 242 13.15 -10.62 7.42
CA TYR A 242 12.62 -9.67 8.40
C TYR A 242 13.75 -9.13 9.29
N ALA A 243 14.55 -8.24 8.70
CA ALA A 243 15.82 -7.81 9.27
C ALA A 243 15.72 -6.70 10.33
N ASP A 244 14.65 -5.91 10.34
CA ASP A 244 14.51 -4.77 11.24
C ASP A 244 13.03 -4.46 11.53
N ASP A 245 12.78 -3.78 12.65
CA ASP A 245 11.47 -3.70 13.31
C ASP A 245 10.44 -2.91 12.47
N ALA A 246 9.18 -3.33 12.57
CA ALA A 246 8.04 -2.74 11.89
C ALA A 246 6.79 -2.73 12.78
N GLY A 247 5.85 -1.82 12.52
CA GLY A 247 4.53 -1.83 13.14
C GLY A 247 3.73 -0.53 13.02
N PRO A 248 2.55 -0.47 13.63
CA PRO A 248 1.65 0.69 13.57
C PRO A 248 2.13 1.85 14.46
N VAL A 249 1.79 3.08 14.04
CA VAL A 249 2.04 4.34 14.75
C VAL A 249 0.70 4.95 15.20
N PHE A 250 0.66 5.55 16.37
CA PHE A 250 -0.55 6.12 16.96
C PHE A 250 -0.24 7.23 17.99
N GLY A 251 -1.26 7.98 18.41
CA GLY A 251 -1.17 8.94 19.53
C GLY A 251 -0.44 10.25 19.22
N PHE A 252 -0.46 10.71 17.97
CA PHE A 252 0.18 11.96 17.52
C PHE A 252 -0.78 12.88 16.75
N SER A 253 -0.55 14.20 16.84
CA SER A 253 -1.54 15.18 16.40
C SER A 253 -1.52 15.43 14.90
N GLU A 254 -0.35 15.32 14.26
CA GLU A 254 -0.17 15.64 12.84
C GLU A 254 1.09 14.98 12.27
N TYR A 255 1.05 14.59 11.00
CA TYR A 255 2.22 14.19 10.23
C TYR A 255 2.78 15.39 9.46
N ILE A 256 4.06 15.68 9.67
CA ILE A 256 4.77 16.76 9.00
C ILE A 256 5.57 16.15 7.85
N GLU A 257 5.05 16.27 6.63
CA GLU A 257 5.69 15.74 5.42
C GLU A 257 7.08 16.33 5.19
N SER A 258 7.26 17.63 5.42
CA SER A 258 8.55 18.30 5.17
C SER A 258 9.71 17.77 6.02
N SER A 259 9.41 17.23 7.20
CA SER A 259 10.39 16.59 8.10
C SER A 259 10.21 15.08 8.19
N ASN A 260 9.29 14.51 7.41
CA ASN A 260 8.91 13.10 7.46
C ASN A 260 8.69 12.58 8.90
N SER A 261 8.09 13.40 9.76
CA SER A 261 7.97 13.14 11.18
C SER A 261 6.55 13.30 11.67
N PHE A 262 6.17 12.49 12.66
CA PHE A 262 4.96 12.72 13.43
C PHE A 262 5.26 13.74 14.53
N GLY A 263 4.76 14.97 14.39
CA GLY A 263 5.09 16.10 15.27
C GLY A 263 6.38 16.86 14.89
N ASN A 264 6.82 17.79 15.75
CA ASN A 264 7.89 18.77 15.47
C ASN A 264 9.34 18.21 15.40
N GLY A 265 9.50 16.89 15.28
CA GLY A 265 10.78 16.27 14.93
C GLY A 265 11.57 15.60 16.07
N SER A 266 11.04 15.44 17.28
CA SER A 266 11.73 14.67 18.35
C SER A 266 10.81 14.03 19.40
N THR A 267 9.59 14.53 19.58
CA THR A 267 8.63 14.08 20.59
C THR A 267 7.22 14.11 20.01
N GLY A 268 6.31 13.28 20.55
CA GLY A 268 4.88 13.42 20.30
C GLY A 268 4.16 12.27 19.59
N TYR A 269 4.76 11.07 19.48
CA TYR A 269 4.07 9.89 18.95
C TYR A 269 4.39 8.60 19.72
N MET A 270 3.49 7.63 19.62
CA MET A 270 3.72 6.25 20.04
C MET A 270 3.76 5.33 18.82
N TYR A 271 4.46 4.23 18.93
CA TYR A 271 4.39 3.17 17.94
C TYR A 271 4.59 1.81 18.60
N LEU A 272 3.94 0.82 18.02
CA LEU A 272 4.19 -0.59 18.33
C LEU A 272 5.29 -1.09 17.39
N PHE A 273 6.36 -1.61 17.95
CA PHE A 273 7.34 -2.43 17.25
C PHE A 273 7.06 -3.90 17.48
N VAL A 274 7.01 -4.64 16.37
CA VAL A 274 7.15 -6.08 16.38
C VAL A 274 8.62 -6.39 16.20
N SER A 275 9.27 -7.02 17.18
CA SER A 275 10.72 -7.23 17.13
C SER A 275 11.13 -8.14 15.96
N ALA A 276 12.13 -7.72 15.19
CA ALA A 276 12.61 -8.38 13.98
C ALA A 276 13.11 -9.81 14.23
N ALA A 277 12.80 -10.73 13.30
CA ALA A 277 13.18 -12.13 13.42
C ALA A 277 14.66 -12.38 13.09
N ALA A 278 15.27 -11.60 12.19
CA ALA A 278 16.68 -11.74 11.83
C ALA A 278 17.63 -10.98 12.76
N ASN A 279 17.12 -10.06 13.58
CA ASN A 279 17.97 -9.24 14.43
C ASN A 279 18.51 -10.07 15.62
N ALA A 280 19.83 -10.33 15.58
CA ALA A 280 20.54 -11.16 16.56
C ALA A 280 20.53 -10.59 18.00
N ALA A 281 20.15 -9.33 18.20
CA ALA A 281 19.93 -8.79 19.54
C ALA A 281 18.72 -9.43 20.25
N TYR A 282 17.77 -9.96 19.48
CA TYR A 282 16.56 -10.62 19.99
C TYR A 282 16.74 -12.13 19.94
N ASN A 283 17.41 -12.70 20.95
CA ASN A 283 17.66 -14.15 21.05
C ASN A 283 16.35 -14.96 21.01
N THR A 284 15.52 -14.84 22.06
CA THR A 284 14.27 -15.61 22.24
C THR A 284 13.01 -14.76 22.07
N ASN A 285 13.15 -13.44 21.93
CA ASN A 285 12.03 -12.49 21.87
C ASN A 285 11.73 -11.97 20.46
N LYS A 286 11.94 -12.80 19.44
CA LYS A 286 11.53 -12.50 18.06
C LYS A 286 10.00 -12.40 18.02
N GLY A 287 9.48 -11.31 17.47
CA GLY A 287 8.04 -11.03 17.53
C GLY A 287 7.55 -10.42 18.84
N ALA A 288 8.42 -10.05 19.78
CA ALA A 288 7.98 -9.31 20.95
C ALA A 288 7.29 -7.99 20.56
N LEU A 289 6.26 -7.63 21.31
CA LEU A 289 5.49 -6.40 21.13
C LEU A 289 6.11 -5.31 22.02
N ASP A 290 6.84 -4.37 21.40
CA ASP A 290 7.61 -3.32 22.06
C ASP A 290 7.02 -1.94 21.73
N ILE A 291 6.40 -1.30 22.71
CA ILE A 291 5.73 -0.02 22.53
C ILE A 291 6.65 1.10 22.99
N TRP A 292 6.93 2.01 22.07
CA TRP A 292 7.79 3.17 22.31
C TRP A 292 7.02 4.45 22.12
N GLY A 293 7.52 5.52 22.72
CA GLY A 293 6.98 6.86 22.52
C GLY A 293 7.58 7.88 23.48
N THR A 294 6.91 9.02 23.58
CA THR A 294 7.32 10.10 24.48
C THR A 294 6.93 9.80 25.93
N TRP A 295 7.83 10.12 26.83
CA TRP A 295 7.64 9.95 28.26
C TRP A 295 8.13 11.17 29.02
N THR A 296 7.68 11.34 30.24
CA THR A 296 8.04 12.44 31.12
C THR A 296 8.92 11.90 32.24
N ASP A 297 10.10 12.48 32.44
CA ASP A 297 10.99 12.07 33.52
C ASP A 297 10.47 12.48 34.91
N GLU A 298 11.18 12.07 35.97
CA GLU A 298 10.81 12.39 37.36
C GLU A 298 10.74 13.90 37.65
N LYS A 299 11.29 14.75 36.77
CA LYS A 299 11.29 16.21 36.90
C LYS A 299 10.19 16.88 36.06
N GLY A 300 9.36 16.11 35.35
CA GLY A 300 8.33 16.68 34.48
C GLY A 300 8.83 17.06 33.09
N VAL A 301 10.04 16.64 32.68
CA VAL A 301 10.60 16.99 31.37
C VAL A 301 10.30 15.88 30.36
N GLU A 302 9.80 16.26 29.18
CA GLU A 302 9.57 15.31 28.09
C GLU A 302 10.89 14.76 27.54
N GLN A 303 10.88 13.47 27.30
CA GLN A 303 11.96 12.65 26.78
C GLN A 303 11.39 11.76 25.67
N GLY A 304 12.24 11.31 24.76
CA GLY A 304 11.87 10.25 23.84
C GLY A 304 12.44 10.40 22.43
N PRO A 305 11.99 9.52 21.50
CA PRO A 305 11.18 8.33 21.79
C PRO A 305 11.95 7.28 22.60
N GLY A 306 11.30 6.67 23.59
CA GLY A 306 11.86 5.60 24.41
C GLY A 306 10.84 4.50 24.67
N ARG A 307 11.31 3.32 25.11
CA ARG A 307 10.45 2.20 25.49
C ARG A 307 9.47 2.62 26.59
N LEU A 308 8.18 2.36 26.36
CA LEU A 308 7.09 2.60 27.30
C LEU A 308 6.57 1.29 27.88
N TYR A 309 6.47 0.28 27.03
CA TYR A 309 5.94 -1.03 27.36
C TYR A 309 6.66 -2.09 26.55
N TYR A 310 6.98 -3.24 27.15
CA TYR A 310 7.53 -4.37 26.42
C TYR A 310 6.87 -5.66 26.86
N MET A 311 6.31 -6.39 25.90
CA MET A 311 5.74 -7.71 26.13
C MET A 311 6.64 -8.76 25.50
N SER A 312 7.33 -9.49 26.36
CA SER A 312 8.27 -10.55 26.01
C SER A 312 7.52 -11.80 25.55
N MET A 313 8.05 -12.51 24.56
CA MET A 313 7.48 -13.78 24.06
C MET A 313 7.51 -14.87 25.12
N ASP A 314 8.58 -14.90 25.93
CA ASP A 314 8.81 -15.94 26.93
C ASP A 314 8.09 -15.70 28.27
N THR A 315 7.57 -14.49 28.51
CA THR A 315 6.94 -14.16 29.81
C THR A 315 5.54 -13.59 29.66
N ASP A 316 5.41 -12.44 28.99
CA ASP A 316 4.14 -11.69 28.97
C ASP A 316 3.17 -12.29 27.94
N LEU A 317 3.70 -12.77 26.82
CA LEU A 317 2.94 -13.37 25.72
C LEU A 317 3.00 -14.91 25.75
N ALA A 318 3.67 -15.52 26.71
CA ALA A 318 3.85 -16.96 26.77
C ALA A 318 2.50 -17.70 26.81
N GLY A 319 2.30 -18.66 25.89
CA GLY A 319 1.07 -19.45 25.80
C GLY A 319 -0.13 -18.71 25.20
N THR A 320 0.06 -17.48 24.73
CA THR A 320 -0.99 -16.74 24.01
C THR A 320 -1.13 -17.23 22.57
N PRO A 321 -2.31 -17.04 21.93
CA PRO A 321 -2.48 -17.32 20.50
C PRO A 321 -1.47 -16.59 19.61
N TYR A 322 -1.13 -15.34 19.96
CA TYR A 322 -0.13 -14.56 19.25
C TYR A 322 1.25 -15.22 19.30
N GLN A 323 1.71 -15.58 20.50
CA GLN A 323 3.02 -16.21 20.67
C GLN A 323 3.12 -17.55 19.92
N GLN A 324 2.07 -18.36 19.95
CA GLN A 324 2.01 -19.62 19.21
C GLN A 324 2.09 -19.35 17.70
N LYS A 325 1.22 -18.50 17.15
CA LYS A 325 1.18 -18.20 15.71
C LYS A 325 2.50 -17.62 15.21
N PHE A 326 3.13 -16.71 15.95
CA PHE A 326 4.43 -16.16 15.57
C PHE A 326 5.54 -17.20 15.64
N SER A 327 5.51 -18.12 16.62
CA SER A 327 6.48 -19.22 16.70
C SER A 327 6.34 -20.20 15.53
N ASP A 328 5.11 -20.47 15.09
CA ASP A 328 4.83 -21.30 13.92
C ASP A 328 5.37 -20.64 12.64
N TYR A 329 5.10 -19.33 12.46
CA TYR A 329 5.66 -18.53 11.38
C TYR A 329 7.18 -18.70 11.25
N LEU A 330 7.93 -18.55 12.35
CA LEU A 330 9.39 -18.63 12.37
C LEU A 330 9.97 -19.96 11.83
N SER A 331 9.15 -21.02 11.76
CA SER A 331 9.55 -22.34 11.28
C SER A 331 8.81 -22.81 10.02
N SER A 332 7.83 -22.04 9.56
CA SER A 332 6.90 -22.44 8.49
C SER A 332 7.55 -22.47 7.10
N GLY A 333 8.46 -21.53 6.82
CA GLY A 333 8.95 -21.27 5.46
C GLY A 333 7.92 -20.58 4.55
N GLU A 334 6.82 -20.08 5.12
CA GLU A 334 5.72 -19.41 4.44
C GLU A 334 5.52 -18.01 5.02
N ALA A 335 5.02 -17.09 4.20
CA ALA A 335 4.67 -15.75 4.68
C ALA A 335 3.47 -15.84 5.64
N GLU A 336 3.47 -15.03 6.70
CA GLU A 336 2.40 -15.03 7.70
C GLU A 336 1.85 -13.63 7.91
N THR A 337 0.53 -13.52 8.05
CA THR A 337 -0.16 -12.23 8.20
C THR A 337 -0.80 -12.11 9.57
N PHE A 338 -0.60 -10.98 10.23
CA PHE A 338 -1.19 -10.64 11.52
C PHE A 338 -1.97 -9.34 11.41
N THR A 339 -3.17 -9.32 11.97
CA THR A 339 -4.00 -8.11 12.03
C THR A 339 -3.75 -7.38 13.34
N TYR A 340 -3.07 -6.23 13.28
CA TYR A 340 -2.85 -5.37 14.43
C TYR A 340 -3.95 -4.35 14.56
N THR A 341 -4.41 -4.11 15.78
CA THR A 341 -5.51 -3.18 16.08
C THR A 341 -5.12 -2.21 17.18
N ILE A 342 -5.42 -0.93 16.99
CA ILE A 342 -5.26 0.13 17.97
C ILE A 342 -6.62 0.79 18.20
N ARG A 343 -7.02 0.94 19.46
CA ARG A 343 -8.27 1.60 19.87
C ARG A 343 -7.97 2.67 20.90
N ARG A 344 -8.75 3.75 20.89
CA ARG A 344 -8.62 4.84 21.85
C ARG A 344 -9.89 4.99 22.68
N SER A 345 -9.70 5.22 23.98
CA SER A 345 -10.76 5.57 24.92
C SER A 345 -10.23 6.64 25.87
N GLY A 346 -10.43 7.90 25.52
CA GLY A 346 -9.95 9.04 26.30
C GLY A 346 -8.42 9.09 26.35
N ASN A 347 -7.84 8.88 27.53
CA ASN A 347 -6.39 8.83 27.76
C ASN A 347 -5.79 7.42 27.65
N LYS A 348 -6.57 6.43 27.18
CA LYS A 348 -6.13 5.03 27.06
C LYS A 348 -6.07 4.58 25.61
N TYR A 349 -5.04 3.78 25.31
CA TYR A 349 -4.87 3.10 24.03
C TYR A 349 -4.82 1.59 24.25
N TYR A 350 -5.66 0.85 23.54
CA TYR A 350 -5.73 -0.60 23.57
C TYR A 350 -5.08 -1.17 22.31
N ILE A 351 -4.24 -2.19 22.48
CA ILE A 351 -3.47 -2.82 21.42
C ILE A 351 -3.83 -4.30 21.38
N GLY A 352 -4.28 -4.75 20.22
CA GLY A 352 -4.63 -6.14 19.99
C GLY A 352 -4.01 -6.71 18.71
N VAL A 353 -3.90 -8.03 18.66
CA VAL A 353 -3.45 -8.79 17.50
C VAL A 353 -4.42 -9.94 17.23
N ASP A 354 -4.83 -10.10 15.97
CA ASP A 354 -5.78 -11.12 15.51
C ASP A 354 -7.06 -11.17 16.36
N GLY A 355 -7.54 -9.99 16.74
CA GLY A 355 -8.76 -9.82 17.54
C GLY A 355 -8.63 -10.12 19.03
N THR A 356 -7.42 -10.44 19.53
CA THR A 356 -7.14 -10.57 20.97
C THR A 356 -6.43 -9.33 21.48
N GLU A 357 -6.89 -8.76 22.60
CA GLU A 357 -6.24 -7.62 23.23
C GLU A 357 -5.10 -8.08 24.14
N TYR A 358 -3.96 -7.38 24.08
CA TYR A 358 -2.77 -7.75 24.84
C TYR A 358 -2.28 -6.62 25.75
N CYS A 359 -2.51 -5.36 25.39
CA CYS A 359 -1.98 -4.23 26.13
C CYS A 359 -2.97 -3.07 26.18
N CYS A 360 -2.97 -2.39 27.32
CA CYS A 360 -3.52 -1.05 27.46
C CYS A 360 -2.42 -0.11 27.94
N ILE A 361 -2.33 1.04 27.29
CA ILE A 361 -1.45 2.14 27.66
C ILE A 361 -2.31 3.26 28.19
N GLU A 362 -1.98 3.79 29.36
CA GLU A 362 -2.62 4.96 29.94
C GLU A 362 -1.65 6.14 29.92
N LEU A 363 -2.04 7.24 29.28
CA LEU A 363 -1.26 8.48 29.31
C LEU A 363 -1.19 9.00 30.76
N GLY A 364 -0.01 9.47 31.17
CA GLY A 364 0.29 9.80 32.57
C GLY A 364 0.59 8.58 33.46
N GLY A 365 0.35 7.36 32.96
CA GLY A 365 0.63 6.11 33.66
C GLY A 365 2.12 5.78 33.77
N ALA A 366 2.46 4.82 34.62
CA ALA A 366 3.81 4.30 34.75
C ALA A 366 4.24 3.53 33.49
N ARG A 367 5.52 3.67 33.11
CA ARG A 367 6.14 2.82 32.10
C ARG A 367 6.34 1.40 32.62
N LYS A 368 6.18 0.38 31.77
CA LYS A 368 6.32 -1.05 32.14
C LYS A 368 7.28 -1.80 31.18
N PRO A 369 8.61 -1.63 31.31
CA PRO A 369 9.59 -2.38 30.53
C PRO A 369 9.75 -3.84 30.99
N SER A 370 10.38 -4.63 30.12
CA SER A 370 10.56 -6.08 30.22
C SER A 370 11.14 -6.53 31.55
N SER A 371 10.37 -7.29 32.33
CA SER A 371 10.68 -7.79 33.67
C SER A 371 10.91 -6.69 34.73
N ALA A 372 10.50 -6.94 35.97
CA ALA A 372 10.50 -5.99 37.09
C ALA A 372 11.90 -5.42 37.50
N THR A 373 12.94 -5.62 36.71
CA THR A 373 14.33 -5.21 37.00
C THR A 373 14.78 -3.94 36.30
N GLU A 374 14.14 -3.53 35.20
CA GLU A 374 14.42 -2.23 34.57
C GLU A 374 13.44 -1.19 35.12
N ASN A 375 13.84 -0.45 36.17
CA ASN A 375 13.05 0.71 36.59
C ASN A 375 13.24 1.85 35.58
N LEU A 376 12.41 1.90 34.55
CA LEU A 376 12.27 3.08 33.70
C LEU A 376 11.54 4.18 34.50
N ALA A 377 12.31 5.05 35.14
CA ALA A 377 11.79 6.17 35.94
C ALA A 377 10.97 7.16 35.11
N GLY A 378 9.79 7.58 35.55
CA GLY A 378 8.92 8.53 34.83
C GLY A 378 7.62 7.92 34.30
N THR A 379 6.81 8.75 33.65
CA THR A 379 5.46 8.40 33.18
C THR A 379 5.32 8.55 31.67
N ILE A 380 4.32 7.91 31.09
CA ILE A 380 3.98 8.10 29.68
C ILE A 380 3.46 9.53 29.49
N SER A 381 3.91 10.24 28.44
CA SER A 381 3.56 11.66 28.28
C SER A 381 2.06 11.85 28.07
N GLU A 382 1.47 12.81 28.77
CA GLU A 382 0.08 13.25 28.59
C GLU A 382 -0.10 14.07 27.30
N ASN A 383 0.99 14.47 26.63
CA ASN A 383 0.93 15.21 25.37
C ASN A 383 0.70 14.29 24.15
N LEU A 384 0.72 12.97 24.33
CA LEU A 384 0.44 11.97 23.30
C LEU A 384 -1.08 11.82 23.02
N THR A 385 -1.80 12.93 23.02
CA THR A 385 -3.28 12.99 22.83
C THR A 385 -3.68 13.05 21.36
N GLY A 386 -2.73 12.87 20.48
CA GLY A 386 -2.94 13.03 19.06
C GLY A 386 -3.88 12.02 18.44
N THR A 387 -4.55 12.46 17.37
CA THR A 387 -5.68 11.79 16.73
C THR A 387 -5.33 11.30 15.33
N HIS A 388 -4.13 10.79 15.12
CA HIS A 388 -3.73 10.21 13.84
C HIS A 388 -3.03 8.88 14.06
N VAL A 389 -3.06 8.07 13.01
CA VAL A 389 -2.40 6.76 12.94
C VAL A 389 -1.56 6.66 11.67
N GLY A 390 -0.71 5.66 11.63
CA GLY A 390 0.24 5.49 10.55
C GLY A 390 0.93 4.13 10.58
N LEU A 391 1.85 3.99 9.64
CA LEU A 391 2.74 2.85 9.54
C LEU A 391 4.15 3.28 9.87
N ARG A 392 4.91 2.35 10.42
CA ARG A 392 6.35 2.47 10.61
C ARG A 392 7.06 1.20 10.21
N SER A 393 8.04 1.27 9.32
CA SER A 393 8.89 0.12 8.98
C SER A 393 10.35 0.50 8.83
N LYS A 394 11.25 -0.30 9.42
CA LYS A 394 12.68 -0.30 9.07
C LYS A 394 13.02 -1.32 7.99
N SER A 395 12.16 -2.30 7.80
CA SER A 395 12.29 -3.34 6.79
C SER A 395 11.56 -2.96 5.50
N THR A 396 12.14 -3.33 4.35
CA THR A 396 11.47 -3.24 3.04
C THR A 396 10.64 -4.48 2.71
N ASN A 397 10.74 -5.53 3.52
CA ASN A 397 10.15 -6.85 3.25
C ASN A 397 8.95 -7.17 4.16
N VAL A 398 8.45 -6.17 4.89
CA VAL A 398 7.18 -6.26 5.62
C VAL A 398 6.14 -5.48 4.82
N TYR A 399 5.03 -6.17 4.52
CA TYR A 399 3.96 -5.64 3.69
C TYR A 399 2.75 -5.32 4.56
N TYR A 400 2.09 -4.21 4.26
CA TYR A 400 0.89 -3.74 4.95
C TYR A 400 -0.29 -3.78 4.00
N SER A 401 -1.44 -4.24 4.48
CA SER A 401 -2.69 -4.25 3.70
C SER A 401 -3.88 -4.10 4.64
N ASN A 402 -5.09 -4.01 4.07
CA ASN A 402 -6.35 -3.89 4.82
C ASN A 402 -6.29 -2.80 5.91
N ILE A 403 -5.65 -1.68 5.55
CA ILE A 403 -5.47 -0.51 6.42
C ILE A 403 -6.83 0.18 6.53
N ALA A 404 -7.41 0.18 7.73
CA ALA A 404 -8.75 0.69 7.93
C ALA A 404 -8.88 1.44 9.25
N ILE A 405 -9.65 2.53 9.23
CA ILE A 405 -10.08 3.25 10.42
C ILE A 405 -11.60 3.15 10.45
N THR A 406 -12.11 2.33 11.36
CA THR A 406 -13.53 1.92 11.36
C THR A 406 -14.23 2.38 12.64
N PRO A 407 -15.42 3.00 12.56
CA PRO A 407 -16.26 3.24 13.73
C PRO A 407 -16.64 1.93 14.42
N VAL A 408 -16.63 1.91 15.75
CA VAL A 408 -17.19 0.79 16.52
C VAL A 408 -18.68 1.00 16.66
N GLU A 409 -19.46 0.24 15.89
CA GLU A 409 -20.92 0.23 16.00
C GLU A 409 -21.42 -0.87 16.94
N GLU A 410 -20.66 -1.97 17.05
CA GLU A 410 -20.97 -3.11 17.89
C GLU A 410 -19.74 -3.60 18.66
N VAL A 411 -19.99 -4.11 19.87
CA VAL A 411 -19.02 -4.77 20.74
C VAL A 411 -19.34 -6.25 20.78
N SER A 412 -18.33 -7.11 20.64
CA SER A 412 -18.46 -8.55 20.77
C SER A 412 -17.95 -9.04 22.12
N ILE A 413 -18.74 -9.88 22.80
CA ILE A 413 -18.32 -10.58 24.02
C ILE A 413 -18.40 -12.09 23.80
N THR A 414 -17.25 -12.74 23.99
CA THR A 414 -17.10 -14.20 23.99
C THR A 414 -17.27 -14.72 25.41
N TYR A 415 -18.32 -15.50 25.65
CA TYR A 415 -18.60 -16.15 26.93
C TYR A 415 -18.08 -17.59 26.90
N ASP A 416 -16.95 -17.85 27.56
CA ASP A 416 -16.40 -19.20 27.72
C ASP A 416 -16.84 -19.81 29.05
N ALA A 417 -17.79 -20.74 28.99
CA ALA A 417 -18.30 -21.45 30.16
C ALA A 417 -17.26 -22.37 30.82
N VAL A 418 -16.06 -22.52 30.23
CA VAL A 418 -14.95 -23.35 30.71
C VAL A 418 -15.39 -24.81 30.87
N ASN A 419 -15.83 -25.22 32.06
CA ASN A 419 -16.27 -26.59 32.34
C ASN A 419 -17.79 -26.76 32.21
N GLY A 420 -18.55 -25.66 32.12
CA GLY A 420 -20.00 -25.67 31.96
C GLY A 420 -20.43 -25.52 30.51
N ARG A 421 -21.72 -25.27 30.31
CA ARG A 421 -22.35 -25.02 29.01
C ARG A 421 -23.44 -23.96 29.09
N ILE A 422 -23.57 -23.15 28.05
CA ILE A 422 -24.69 -22.23 27.82
C ILE A 422 -25.60 -22.89 26.79
N GLY A 423 -26.69 -23.51 27.24
CA GLY A 423 -27.45 -24.42 26.37
C GLY A 423 -26.61 -25.66 26.02
N GLU A 424 -26.30 -25.85 24.74
CA GLU A 424 -25.48 -26.96 24.24
C GLU A 424 -24.02 -26.57 23.96
N GLU A 425 -23.68 -25.28 24.04
CA GLU A 425 -22.38 -24.74 23.65
C GLU A 425 -21.53 -24.39 24.88
N GLN A 426 -20.22 -24.62 24.81
CA GLN A 426 -19.28 -24.17 25.84
C GLN A 426 -18.90 -22.70 25.66
N ILE A 427 -18.75 -22.25 24.41
CA ILE A 427 -18.34 -20.89 24.07
C ILE A 427 -19.46 -20.26 23.24
N VAL A 428 -19.98 -19.13 23.69
CA VAL A 428 -21.04 -18.38 22.99
C VAL A 428 -20.58 -16.95 22.74
N ASN A 429 -20.68 -16.48 21.51
CA ASN A 429 -20.42 -15.09 21.15
C ASN A 429 -21.73 -14.29 21.11
N LYS A 430 -21.71 -13.09 21.69
CA LYS A 430 -22.82 -12.13 21.60
C LYS A 430 -22.31 -10.76 21.17
N THR A 431 -23.06 -10.12 20.27
CA THR A 431 -22.82 -8.72 19.89
C THR A 431 -23.80 -7.80 20.59
N TYR A 432 -23.34 -6.59 20.87
CA TYR A 432 -24.09 -5.55 21.57
C TYR A 432 -23.84 -4.21 20.90
N ALA A 433 -24.85 -3.35 20.84
CA ALA A 433 -24.69 -2.00 20.29
C ALA A 433 -23.74 -1.16 21.17
N TYR A 434 -22.86 -0.42 20.51
CA TYR A 434 -21.98 0.55 21.15
C TYR A 434 -22.78 1.63 21.92
N GLY A 435 -22.26 2.07 23.06
CA GLY A 435 -22.89 3.06 23.95
C GLY A 435 -24.01 2.50 24.83
N GLY A 436 -24.36 1.23 24.66
CA GLY A 436 -25.34 0.53 25.48
C GLY A 436 -24.77 -0.09 26.76
N THR A 437 -25.55 -0.99 27.36
CA THR A 437 -25.12 -1.91 28.41
C THR A 437 -25.41 -3.34 27.99
N ILE A 438 -24.76 -4.31 28.65
CA ILE A 438 -24.91 -5.74 28.33
C ILE A 438 -26.34 -6.23 28.58
N GLY A 439 -26.99 -5.73 29.63
CA GLY A 439 -28.29 -6.25 30.06
C GLY A 439 -28.14 -7.66 30.63
N THR A 440 -28.88 -8.63 30.10
CA THR A 440 -28.92 -9.98 30.69
C THR A 440 -27.71 -10.84 30.30
N LEU A 441 -26.92 -11.22 31.29
CA LEU A 441 -25.81 -12.16 31.13
C LEU A 441 -26.33 -13.60 30.96
N PRO A 442 -25.71 -14.42 30.08
CA PRO A 442 -26.01 -15.84 30.02
C PRO A 442 -25.65 -16.53 31.34
N VAL A 443 -26.38 -17.57 31.71
CA VAL A 443 -26.10 -18.38 32.91
C VAL A 443 -25.69 -19.78 32.45
N PRO A 444 -24.40 -20.14 32.57
CA PRO A 444 -23.96 -21.48 32.21
C PRO A 444 -24.34 -22.50 33.29
N VAL A 445 -24.47 -23.75 32.89
CA VAL A 445 -24.74 -24.90 33.78
C VAL A 445 -23.51 -25.78 33.85
N TYR A 446 -23.08 -26.08 35.07
CA TYR A 446 -22.07 -27.08 35.36
C TYR A 446 -22.57 -27.98 36.50
N ASP A 447 -22.93 -29.23 36.19
CA ASP A 447 -23.65 -30.11 37.12
C ASP A 447 -22.89 -30.29 38.46
N GLY A 448 -23.56 -30.00 39.57
CA GLY A 448 -22.97 -30.05 40.93
C GLY A 448 -22.24 -28.77 41.36
N TYR A 449 -22.30 -27.71 40.54
CA TYR A 449 -21.69 -26.42 40.81
C TYR A 449 -22.67 -25.26 40.56
N GLU A 450 -22.57 -24.24 41.39
CA GLU A 450 -23.25 -22.96 41.27
C GLU A 450 -22.39 -21.98 40.47
N PHE A 451 -22.99 -21.33 39.48
CA PHE A 451 -22.33 -20.27 38.72
C PHE A 451 -22.17 -18.99 39.57
N THR A 452 -20.95 -18.47 39.72
CA THR A 452 -20.66 -17.32 40.58
C THR A 452 -20.47 -16.01 39.81
N GLY A 453 -20.19 -16.09 38.49
CA GLY A 453 -20.07 -14.91 37.65
C GLY A 453 -19.17 -15.11 36.44
N TRP A 454 -19.20 -14.12 35.55
CA TRP A 454 -18.30 -13.98 34.41
C TRP A 454 -17.14 -13.07 34.80
N TYR A 455 -15.91 -13.45 34.44
CA TYR A 455 -14.71 -12.70 34.82
C TYR A 455 -13.79 -12.47 33.63
N TYR A 456 -13.15 -11.30 33.58
CA TYR A 456 -12.19 -10.92 32.55
C TYR A 456 -11.03 -10.12 33.16
N THR A 457 -9.90 -10.07 32.46
CA THR A 457 -8.78 -9.20 32.85
C THR A 457 -9.01 -7.81 32.29
N ASP A 458 -9.12 -6.80 33.15
CA ASP A 458 -9.10 -5.41 32.73
C ASP A 458 -7.66 -5.03 32.37
N TYR A 459 -7.37 -4.86 31.08
CA TYR A 459 -6.02 -4.56 30.62
C TYR A 459 -5.48 -3.21 31.12
N ALA A 460 -6.34 -2.28 31.51
CA ALA A 460 -5.89 -1.00 32.06
C ALA A 460 -5.30 -1.17 33.47
N THR A 461 -5.96 -1.97 34.32
CA THR A 461 -5.51 -2.19 35.71
C THR A 461 -4.64 -3.45 35.87
N GLY A 462 -4.79 -4.42 34.98
CA GLY A 462 -4.25 -5.77 35.09
C GLY A 462 -5.03 -6.66 36.07
N GLU A 463 -6.16 -6.20 36.60
CA GLU A 463 -6.95 -6.93 37.58
C GLU A 463 -7.99 -7.84 36.91
N VAL A 464 -8.33 -8.95 37.57
CA VAL A 464 -9.47 -9.77 37.16
C VAL A 464 -10.75 -9.18 37.74
N VAL A 465 -11.64 -8.74 36.86
CA VAL A 465 -12.89 -8.03 37.19
C VAL A 465 -14.09 -8.91 36.85
N GLN A 466 -15.12 -8.87 37.71
CA GLN A 466 -16.40 -9.51 37.41
C GLN A 466 -17.20 -8.67 36.40
N LEU A 467 -17.64 -9.29 35.31
CA LEU A 467 -18.54 -8.68 34.34
C LEU A 467 -19.94 -8.56 34.92
N THR A 468 -20.53 -7.38 34.81
CA THR A 468 -21.88 -7.07 35.29
C THR A 468 -22.80 -6.65 34.14
N ALA A 469 -24.10 -6.82 34.36
CA ALA A 469 -25.17 -6.48 33.41
C ALA A 469 -25.18 -5.00 32.98
N ASP A 470 -24.75 -4.12 33.89
CA ASP A 470 -24.71 -2.67 33.72
C ASP A 470 -23.38 -2.15 33.15
N LYS A 471 -22.44 -3.05 32.79
CA LYS A 471 -21.18 -2.66 32.15
C LYS A 471 -21.48 -1.83 30.90
N ALA A 472 -20.99 -0.59 30.90
CA ALA A 472 -21.06 0.29 29.75
C ALA A 472 -20.18 -0.25 28.62
N LEU A 473 -20.74 -0.22 27.40
CA LEU A 473 -20.09 -0.68 26.19
C LEU A 473 -19.52 0.51 25.44
N ASP A 474 -18.40 1.01 25.94
CA ASP A 474 -17.67 2.13 25.35
C ASP A 474 -16.42 1.65 24.58
N SER A 475 -15.58 2.58 24.12
CA SER A 475 -14.40 2.23 23.34
C SER A 475 -13.29 1.59 24.15
N SER A 476 -13.46 1.33 25.45
CA SER A 476 -12.61 0.41 26.21
C SER A 476 -12.94 -1.06 25.93
N ILE A 477 -14.11 -1.36 25.37
CA ILE A 477 -14.58 -2.73 25.12
C ILE A 477 -14.91 -2.88 23.63
N TRP A 478 -14.19 -3.73 22.91
CA TRP A 478 -14.50 -4.04 21.50
C TRP A 478 -14.66 -5.53 21.27
N LYS A 479 -13.70 -6.32 21.74
CA LYS A 479 -13.74 -7.78 21.78
C LYS A 479 -13.30 -8.22 23.16
N LEU A 480 -14.24 -8.70 23.96
CA LEU A 480 -13.97 -9.13 25.32
C LEU A 480 -14.22 -10.62 25.47
N THR A 481 -13.23 -11.37 25.94
CA THR A 481 -13.44 -12.75 26.37
C THR A 481 -13.63 -12.79 27.87
N VAL A 482 -14.73 -13.40 28.31
CA VAL A 482 -15.04 -13.60 29.72
C VAL A 482 -15.16 -15.08 30.03
N THR A 483 -14.65 -15.49 31.19
CA THR A 483 -14.63 -16.88 31.63
C THR A 483 -15.59 -17.08 32.80
N ALA A 484 -16.31 -18.19 32.80
CA ALA A 484 -17.20 -18.53 33.90
C ALA A 484 -16.40 -19.01 35.12
N ARG A 485 -16.81 -18.56 36.31
CA ARG A 485 -16.37 -19.14 37.58
C ARG A 485 -17.54 -19.83 38.27
N TYR A 486 -17.21 -20.85 39.05
CA TYR A 486 -18.17 -21.74 39.68
C TYR A 486 -17.80 -22.03 41.13
N ARG A 487 -18.79 -22.37 41.93
CA ARG A 487 -18.64 -22.84 43.31
C ARG A 487 -19.30 -24.19 43.42
N LYS A 488 -18.59 -25.22 43.87
CA LYS A 488 -19.19 -26.52 44.18
C LYS A 488 -20.30 -26.35 45.21
N GLU A 489 -21.46 -26.94 44.97
CA GLU A 489 -22.61 -26.78 45.86
C GLU A 489 -22.27 -27.23 47.30
N GLY A 490 -22.49 -26.36 48.28
CA GLY A 490 -22.22 -26.62 49.69
C GLY A 490 -20.75 -26.47 50.14
N ALA A 491 -19.85 -26.00 49.29
CA ALA A 491 -18.46 -25.73 49.68
C ALA A 491 -18.30 -24.40 50.44
N GLU A 492 -17.56 -24.44 51.56
CA GLU A 492 -17.11 -23.26 52.28
C GLU A 492 -15.80 -22.71 51.66
N PRO A 493 -15.55 -21.38 51.73
CA PRO A 493 -14.31 -20.79 51.24
C PRO A 493 -13.09 -21.25 52.06
N PHE A 494 -11.98 -21.51 51.37
CA PHE A 494 -10.69 -21.84 51.95
C PHE A 494 -9.76 -20.62 51.98
N THR A 495 -8.85 -20.63 52.95
CA THR A 495 -7.61 -19.83 52.91
C THR A 495 -6.51 -20.70 52.33
N VAL A 496 -5.99 -20.35 51.16
CA VAL A 496 -4.87 -21.06 50.54
C VAL A 496 -3.58 -20.39 50.97
N VAL A 497 -2.72 -21.16 51.64
CA VAL A 497 -1.40 -20.70 52.10
C VAL A 497 -0.34 -21.36 51.24
N PHE A 498 0.60 -20.54 50.73
CA PHE A 498 1.70 -21.00 49.90
C PHE A 498 2.96 -21.20 50.75
N ASP A 499 3.49 -22.42 50.76
CA ASP A 499 4.83 -22.69 51.31
C ASP A 499 5.87 -22.44 50.22
N THR A 500 6.77 -21.49 50.47
CA THR A 500 7.83 -21.12 49.51
C THR A 500 8.99 -22.11 49.52
N GLY A 501 9.12 -22.95 50.55
CA GLY A 501 10.26 -23.86 50.73
C GLY A 501 11.61 -23.17 50.90
N VAL A 502 11.66 -21.84 51.04
CA VAL A 502 12.88 -21.04 51.18
C VAL A 502 12.76 -20.08 52.36
N ASP A 503 13.65 -20.25 53.35
CA ASP A 503 13.71 -19.38 54.53
C ASP A 503 13.85 -17.89 54.13
N GLY A 504 12.94 -17.07 54.65
CA GLY A 504 12.94 -15.61 54.45
C GLY A 504 12.08 -15.10 53.30
N TYR A 505 11.39 -15.98 52.56
CA TYR A 505 10.42 -15.60 51.53
C TYR A 505 9.01 -15.97 51.98
N THR A 506 8.10 -15.00 51.99
CA THR A 506 6.67 -15.21 52.24
C THR A 506 5.88 -14.75 51.04
N VAL A 507 4.77 -15.42 50.77
CA VAL A 507 3.82 -14.99 49.75
C VAL A 507 2.45 -14.85 50.41
N PRO A 508 1.66 -13.82 50.07
CA PRO A 508 0.33 -13.65 50.66
C PRO A 508 -0.54 -14.89 50.45
N SER A 509 -1.34 -15.24 51.46
CA SER A 509 -2.40 -16.23 51.32
C SER A 509 -3.46 -15.73 50.34
N VAL A 510 -4.10 -16.65 49.64
CA VAL A 510 -5.34 -16.37 48.90
C VAL A 510 -6.50 -16.70 49.83
N GLU A 511 -7.10 -15.64 50.37
CA GLU A 511 -8.31 -15.75 51.19
C GLU A 511 -9.53 -15.96 50.31
N GLY A 512 -10.51 -16.73 50.78
CA GLY A 512 -11.81 -16.85 50.10
C GLY A 512 -11.81 -17.75 48.86
N TRP A 513 -10.78 -18.59 48.66
CA TRP A 513 -10.70 -19.49 47.51
C TRP A 513 -11.74 -20.60 47.59
N LEU A 514 -12.45 -20.86 46.50
CA LEU A 514 -13.51 -21.86 46.44
C LEU A 514 -13.05 -23.08 45.63
N GLU A 515 -13.25 -24.28 46.17
CA GLU A 515 -12.90 -25.55 45.53
C GLU A 515 -13.50 -25.63 44.11
N GLY A 516 -12.65 -25.95 43.12
CA GLY A 516 -13.03 -26.03 41.70
C GLY A 516 -12.69 -24.80 40.85
N ASN A 517 -12.20 -23.71 41.45
CA ASN A 517 -11.69 -22.56 40.70
C ASN A 517 -10.18 -22.69 40.40
N PRO A 518 -9.70 -22.12 39.28
CA PRO A 518 -8.27 -21.96 39.05
C PRO A 518 -7.61 -21.28 40.24
N LEU A 519 -6.51 -21.84 40.71
CA LEU A 519 -5.65 -21.23 41.73
C LEU A 519 -4.37 -20.77 41.02
N GLU A 520 -4.23 -19.47 40.82
CA GLU A 520 -2.98 -18.93 40.31
C GLU A 520 -1.92 -18.95 41.40
N ALA A 521 -0.75 -19.52 41.09
CA ALA A 521 0.39 -19.44 41.98
C ALA A 521 0.84 -17.97 42.08
N PRO A 522 0.94 -17.40 43.29
CA PRO A 522 1.29 -16.00 43.45
C PRO A 522 2.73 -15.75 43.00
N LYS A 523 2.96 -14.61 42.34
CA LYS A 523 4.28 -14.21 41.85
C LYS A 523 5.23 -13.93 43.02
N LEU A 524 6.42 -14.52 43.01
CA LEU A 524 7.47 -14.30 44.02
C LEU A 524 7.91 -12.83 44.06
N SER A 525 7.60 -12.12 45.14
CA SER A 525 8.12 -10.77 45.41
C SER A 525 9.27 -10.82 46.42
N LYS A 526 10.43 -10.25 46.09
CA LYS A 526 11.60 -10.19 46.99
C LYS A 526 11.49 -9.00 47.95
N ILE A 527 11.37 -9.26 49.25
CA ILE A 527 11.48 -8.21 50.28
C ILE A 527 12.96 -7.86 50.47
N ILE A 528 13.39 -6.68 50.01
CA ILE A 528 14.70 -6.14 50.37
C ILE A 528 14.55 -5.47 51.74
N SER A 529 14.82 -6.21 52.82
CA SER A 529 14.93 -5.57 54.14
C SER A 529 16.18 -4.69 54.16
N ARG A 530 16.00 -3.37 54.24
CA ARG A 530 17.11 -2.44 54.53
C ARG A 530 17.56 -2.67 55.97
N LYS A 531 18.61 -3.47 56.18
CA LYS A 531 19.36 -3.41 57.44
C LYS A 531 19.94 -2.00 57.58
N HIS A 532 19.36 -1.22 58.48
CA HIS A 532 19.97 0.01 58.98
C HIS A 532 21.31 -0.35 59.63
N PHE A 533 22.42 -0.10 58.94
CA PHE A 533 23.73 0.02 59.58
C PHE A 533 23.79 1.36 60.28
N CYS A 534 23.41 1.39 61.56
CA CYS A 534 23.79 2.48 62.45
C CYS A 534 25.28 2.28 62.79
N GLY A 535 26.16 2.90 61.99
CA GLY A 535 27.59 2.96 62.27
C GLY A 535 27.85 4.03 63.33
N THR A 536 28.07 3.61 64.57
CA THR A 536 28.72 4.44 65.60
C THR A 536 30.12 4.82 65.14
N ARG A 537 30.37 6.13 64.97
CA ARG A 537 31.72 6.70 64.88
C ARG A 537 32.44 6.47 66.21
N GLY A 538 33.61 5.84 66.16
CA GLY A 538 34.54 5.72 67.28
C GLY A 538 35.95 5.98 66.80
N MET A 539 36.47 7.15 67.20
CA MET A 539 37.85 7.67 67.22
C MET A 539 38.69 7.64 65.94
#